data_AF-A0A7C7YCE6-F1
#
_entry.id   AF-A0A7C7YCE6-F1
#
_cell.length_a   1.000
_cell.length_b   1.000
_cell.length_c   1.000
_cell.angle_alpha   90.00
_cell.angle_beta   90.00
_cell.angle_gamma   90.00
#
_symmetry.space_group_name_H-M   'P 1'
#
loop_
_entity.id
_entity.type
_entity.pdbx_description
1 polymer ?
#
loop_
_entity_poly.entity_id
_entity_poly.type
_entity_poly.pdbx_seq_one_letter_code
_entity_poly.pdbx_strand_id
1 'polypeptide(L)'
;MNSKADVIAVSSERPIYPQDKSRYFGSAKRAQLRVVFSFYSPDGNEISMPIASMSAYLKRDFPWVEVLLEPVLILRDVERYSPENYAKTIKELNADLIAFSVMSPHWYPMEPYFEELKNLQPKLPICIGGYQSMLSQEQTITNPNVDFICVGDGEYAIANLVQHLKGLKGGPVDGMWEKLIDDSIYETEAHQIGDLAALPFPDYDVFSKENGFEDVNSSIFGPQGKLVLPVMTGRGCPYRCTYCCNTPILEGWKIKKEFLRKYDPQDMVDELIRLRDKYKVGYFEFWDELFLSNLKFVKAFFALYKDQIRLPFSINSRVEVMNVEFCKTAAEAGCHTIWFGIESGDEEFRAKMLGRKMKNEQVIAAAANCKKAGINRLTFNIVGSPLETAENMRQTLRLNQEIAPEHFFFFPYIPLRGTPLYNIAKEEGLLLSGKKNLHYLSAANDRQFTLNMKERPELLTEKDYNEICMEMLAFQERNNRLTYAEDNAETKATVEDKSFSLVDDAEIAEAIQTTNPQIDKESSLLSGVKNFFRS
;
A
#
# COMPACT_ATOMS: atom_id res chain seq x y z
N MET A 1 32.70 -15.38 -1.83
CA MET A 1 32.81 -14.46 -2.99
C MET A 1 32.13 -13.18 -2.58
N ASN A 2 32.90 -12.10 -2.41
CA ASN A 2 32.39 -10.81 -1.95
C ASN A 2 31.53 -10.20 -3.07
N SER A 3 30.23 -10.02 -2.83
CA SER A 3 29.37 -9.28 -3.76
C SER A 3 29.77 -7.81 -3.75
N LYS A 4 30.43 -7.36 -4.82
CA LYS A 4 30.57 -5.95 -5.15
C LYS A 4 29.20 -5.45 -5.61
N ALA A 5 28.39 -4.98 -4.68
CA ALA A 5 27.38 -3.96 -4.98
C ALA A 5 28.01 -2.63 -4.58
N ASP A 6 28.36 -1.81 -5.57
CA ASP A 6 28.89 -0.47 -5.32
C ASP A 6 27.79 0.39 -4.67
N VAL A 7 27.81 0.49 -3.35
CA VAL A 7 27.09 1.52 -2.61
C VAL A 7 27.86 2.83 -2.83
N ILE A 8 27.50 3.58 -3.88
CA ILE A 8 28.14 4.87 -4.19
C ILE A 8 27.38 6.01 -3.52
N ALA A 9 27.94 6.51 -2.41
CA ALA A 9 28.14 7.94 -2.07
C ALA A 9 28.13 8.19 -0.54
N VAL A 10 29.26 7.90 0.12
CA VAL A 10 29.70 8.58 1.35
C VAL A 10 30.84 9.51 0.87
N SER A 11 30.90 10.83 1.02
CA SER A 11 30.35 11.79 1.97
C SER A 11 30.41 13.21 1.35
N SER A 12 29.52 14.12 1.77
CA SER A 12 29.91 15.50 2.11
C SER A 12 30.12 15.56 3.63
N GLU A 13 30.82 16.57 4.15
CA GLU A 13 31.23 16.72 5.56
C GLU A 13 30.15 16.25 6.57
N ARG A 14 30.32 15.06 7.16
CA ARG A 14 29.46 14.59 8.25
C ARG A 14 30.19 14.81 9.57
N PRO A 15 29.47 15.15 10.65
CA PRO A 15 30.05 15.06 11.98
C PRO A 15 30.55 13.62 12.21
N ILE A 16 31.70 13.49 12.87
CA ILE A 16 32.24 12.18 13.27
C ILE A 16 31.19 11.50 14.14
N TYR A 17 30.84 10.26 13.80
CA TYR A 17 29.86 9.50 14.57
C TYR A 17 30.38 9.24 16.01
N PRO A 18 29.70 9.76 17.04
CA PRO A 18 30.10 9.57 18.42
C PRO A 18 29.55 8.23 18.93
N GLN A 19 30.26 7.15 18.63
CA GLN A 19 29.79 5.78 18.90
C GLN A 19 29.48 5.52 20.39
N ASP A 20 30.22 6.16 21.29
CA ASP A 20 30.01 6.14 22.74
C ASP A 20 28.68 6.78 23.18
N LYS A 21 28.09 7.64 22.33
CA LYS A 21 26.79 8.26 22.54
C LYS A 21 25.62 7.45 21.98
N SER A 22 25.88 6.34 21.28
CA SER A 22 24.83 5.43 20.84
C SER A 22 24.24 4.69 22.05
N ARG A 23 22.91 4.76 22.21
CA ARG A 23 22.20 3.97 23.25
C ARG A 23 22.28 2.47 22.99
N TYR A 24 22.44 2.07 21.73
CA TYR A 24 22.15 0.71 21.27
C TYR A 24 23.30 -0.02 20.60
N PHE A 25 24.44 0.64 20.33
CA PHE A 25 25.62 -0.04 19.78
C PHE A 25 26.05 -1.21 20.67
N GLY A 26 26.07 -2.42 20.11
CA GLY A 26 26.43 -3.63 20.85
C GLY A 26 25.47 -4.01 21.99
N SER A 27 24.26 -3.45 22.04
CA SER A 27 23.27 -3.75 23.10
C SER A 27 22.67 -5.15 23.00
N ALA A 28 22.57 -5.73 21.80
CA ALA A 28 22.02 -7.05 21.58
C ALA A 28 23.07 -8.14 21.83
N LYS A 29 22.91 -8.93 22.91
CA LYS A 29 23.89 -9.95 23.34
C LYS A 29 23.52 -11.39 22.98
N ARG A 30 22.30 -11.64 22.50
CA ARG A 30 21.84 -13.00 22.14
C ARG A 30 22.69 -13.58 21.00
N ALA A 31 22.77 -14.89 20.87
CA ALA A 31 23.41 -15.49 19.68
C ALA A 31 22.57 -15.20 18.42
N GLN A 32 21.27 -15.48 18.50
CA GLN A 32 20.29 -15.14 17.48
C GLN A 32 19.59 -13.83 17.85
N LEU A 33 19.68 -12.81 16.99
CA LEU A 33 19.01 -11.51 17.20
C LEU A 33 17.56 -11.60 16.76
N ARG A 34 16.60 -11.18 17.59
CA ARG A 34 15.18 -11.16 17.24
C ARG A 34 14.74 -9.79 16.75
N VAL A 35 14.35 -9.71 15.49
CA VAL A 35 13.69 -8.54 14.90
C VAL A 35 12.21 -8.85 14.76
N VAL A 36 11.37 -8.06 15.43
CA VAL A 36 9.93 -8.06 15.20
C VAL A 36 9.61 -6.95 14.22
N PHE A 37 9.17 -7.30 13.02
CA PHE A 37 8.51 -6.36 12.13
C PHE A 37 7.06 -6.16 12.54
N SER A 38 6.58 -4.94 12.37
CA SER A 38 5.19 -4.60 12.63
C SER A 38 4.70 -3.53 11.65
N PHE A 39 3.40 -3.46 11.46
CA PHE A 39 2.73 -2.42 10.70
C PHE A 39 1.25 -2.38 11.09
N TYR A 40 0.60 -1.27 10.78
CA TYR A 40 -0.83 -1.13 10.98
C TYR A 40 -1.58 -1.87 9.86
N SER A 41 -2.30 -2.94 10.23
CA SER A 41 -3.02 -3.86 9.34
C SER A 41 -4.36 -4.17 10.01
N PRO A 42 -5.27 -3.20 10.08
CA PRO A 42 -6.38 -3.23 11.03
C PRO A 42 -7.22 -4.50 10.96
N ASP A 43 -7.43 -5.06 9.77
CA ASP A 43 -8.19 -6.29 9.52
C ASP A 43 -7.33 -7.49 9.11
N GLY A 44 -5.99 -7.36 9.09
CA GLY A 44 -5.04 -8.45 8.86
C GLY A 44 -5.06 -9.03 7.46
N ASN A 45 -5.58 -8.30 6.48
CA ASN A 45 -5.65 -8.73 5.09
C ASN A 45 -4.49 -8.19 4.24
N GLU A 46 -3.73 -7.22 4.74
CA GLU A 46 -2.68 -6.57 3.96
C GLU A 46 -1.34 -7.34 3.98
N ILE A 47 -0.64 -7.31 2.85
CA ILE A 47 0.75 -7.74 2.74
C ILE A 47 1.63 -6.51 2.61
N SER A 48 2.53 -6.32 3.58
CA SER A 48 3.51 -5.23 3.54
C SER A 48 4.71 -5.61 2.67
N MET A 49 4.69 -5.18 1.40
CA MET A 49 5.79 -5.43 0.46
C MET A 49 7.17 -4.96 0.96
N PRO A 50 7.32 -3.81 1.65
CA PRO A 50 8.59 -3.43 2.26
C PRO A 50 9.09 -4.42 3.32
N ILE A 51 8.19 -4.91 4.19
CA ILE A 51 8.54 -5.92 5.20
C ILE A 51 8.89 -7.25 4.54
N ALA A 52 8.14 -7.68 3.53
CA ALA A 52 8.44 -8.89 2.76
C ALA A 52 9.86 -8.83 2.17
N SER A 53 10.23 -7.69 1.59
CA SER A 53 11.56 -7.46 1.01
C SER A 53 12.67 -7.47 2.07
N MET A 54 12.49 -6.74 3.19
CA MET A 54 13.44 -6.73 4.29
C MET A 54 13.59 -8.10 4.97
N SER A 55 12.49 -8.84 5.15
CA SER A 55 12.50 -10.21 5.69
C SER A 55 13.32 -11.14 4.81
N ALA A 56 13.08 -11.12 3.49
CA ALA A 56 13.83 -11.94 2.54
C ALA A 56 15.33 -11.63 2.59
N TYR A 57 15.69 -10.35 2.62
CA TYR A 57 17.08 -9.91 2.67
C TYR A 57 17.78 -10.34 3.97
N LEU A 58 17.15 -10.13 5.12
CA LEU A 58 17.68 -10.56 6.42
C LEU A 58 17.84 -12.09 6.49
N LYS A 59 16.84 -12.85 6.04
CA LYS A 59 16.90 -14.33 6.04
C LYS A 59 18.01 -14.87 5.13
N ARG A 60 18.25 -14.24 3.97
CA ARG A 60 19.30 -14.65 3.02
C ARG A 60 20.71 -14.34 3.55
N ASP A 61 20.94 -13.10 3.99
CA ASP A 61 22.30 -12.60 4.22
C ASP A 61 22.72 -12.58 5.70
N PHE A 62 21.74 -12.65 6.61
CA PHE A 62 21.96 -12.61 8.06
C PHE A 62 21.18 -13.73 8.76
N PRO A 63 21.52 -15.02 8.51
CA PRO A 63 20.76 -16.17 9.05
C PRO A 63 20.78 -16.28 10.59
N TRP A 64 21.61 -15.47 11.27
CA TRP A 64 21.62 -15.30 12.72
C TRP A 64 20.56 -14.30 13.23
N VAL A 65 19.78 -13.70 12.33
CA VAL A 65 18.62 -12.87 12.65
C VAL A 65 17.36 -13.72 12.54
N GLU A 66 16.63 -13.85 13.65
CA GLU A 66 15.28 -14.38 13.68
C GLU A 66 14.31 -13.26 13.33
N VAL A 67 13.58 -13.42 12.23
CA VAL A 67 12.57 -12.47 11.76
C VAL A 67 11.19 -12.93 12.22
N LEU A 68 10.51 -12.08 12.97
CA LEU A 68 9.15 -12.26 13.46
C LEU A 68 8.25 -11.15 12.89
N LEU A 69 6.96 -11.42 12.77
CA LEU A 69 5.96 -10.44 12.34
C LEU A 69 4.83 -10.41 13.37
N GLU A 70 4.56 -9.22 13.92
CA GLU A 70 3.40 -8.96 14.77
C GLU A 70 2.70 -7.70 14.23
N PRO A 71 1.70 -7.84 13.35
CA PRO A 71 0.94 -6.71 12.83
C PRO A 71 -0.07 -6.21 13.86
N VAL A 72 -0.46 -4.93 13.79
CA VAL A 72 -1.50 -4.36 14.64
C VAL A 72 -2.87 -4.59 13.98
N LEU A 73 -3.63 -5.58 14.48
CA LEU A 73 -4.92 -6.02 13.92
C LEU A 73 -6.13 -5.51 14.72
N ILE A 74 -6.18 -4.20 14.97
CA ILE A 74 -7.13 -3.61 15.93
C ILE A 74 -8.62 -3.88 15.61
N LEU A 75 -8.99 -4.06 14.33
CA LEU A 75 -10.38 -4.36 13.97
C LEU A 75 -10.73 -5.85 14.12
N ARG A 76 -9.73 -6.74 14.19
CA ARG A 76 -9.98 -8.17 14.49
C ARG A 76 -10.25 -8.38 15.98
N ASP A 77 -9.49 -7.71 16.83
CA ASP A 77 -9.59 -7.85 18.28
C ASP A 77 -9.06 -6.59 18.97
N VAL A 78 -9.98 -5.69 19.32
CA VAL A 78 -9.66 -4.39 19.93
C VAL A 78 -8.96 -4.55 21.27
N GLU A 79 -9.30 -5.58 22.05
CA GLU A 79 -8.72 -5.81 23.37
C GLU A 79 -7.30 -6.37 23.23
N ARG A 80 -7.12 -7.42 22.42
CA ARG A 80 -5.79 -8.03 22.20
C ARG A 80 -4.80 -7.04 21.61
N TYR A 81 -5.23 -6.25 20.63
CA TYR A 81 -4.37 -5.30 19.93
C TYR A 81 -4.44 -3.89 20.52
N SER A 82 -5.00 -3.70 21.73
CA SER A 82 -4.85 -2.43 22.44
C SER A 82 -3.35 -2.13 22.63
N PRO A 83 -2.93 -0.86 22.67
CA PRO A 83 -1.51 -0.50 22.85
C PRO A 83 -0.83 -1.22 24.03
N GLU A 84 -1.53 -1.35 25.15
CA GLU A 84 -1.02 -1.99 26.37
C GLU A 84 -0.85 -3.50 26.21
N ASN A 85 -1.82 -4.19 25.60
CA ASN A 85 -1.76 -5.64 25.40
C ASN A 85 -0.84 -6.03 24.25
N TYR A 86 -0.76 -5.18 23.22
CA TYR A 86 0.22 -5.31 22.15
C TYR A 86 1.65 -5.21 22.71
N ALA A 87 1.93 -4.24 23.59
CA ALA A 87 3.24 -4.12 24.22
C ALA A 87 3.62 -5.37 25.03
N LYS A 88 2.66 -5.98 25.75
CA LYS A 88 2.88 -7.26 26.46
C LYS A 88 3.20 -8.39 25.48
N THR A 89 2.50 -8.47 24.36
CA THR A 89 2.76 -9.46 23.30
C THR A 89 4.20 -9.32 22.78
N ILE A 90 4.63 -8.10 22.46
CA ILE A 90 6.01 -7.84 22.03
C ILE A 90 7.05 -8.23 23.09
N LYS A 91 6.73 -8.04 24.37
CA LYS A 91 7.57 -8.50 25.48
C LYS A 91 7.75 -10.01 25.51
N GLU A 92 6.67 -10.75 25.30
CA GLU A 92 6.66 -12.22 25.27
C GLU A 92 7.47 -12.77 24.10
N LEU A 93 7.47 -12.08 22.95
CA LEU A 93 8.33 -12.41 21.81
C LEU A 93 9.83 -12.25 22.12
N ASN A 94 10.18 -11.54 23.19
CA ASN A 94 11.55 -11.24 23.61
C ASN A 94 12.37 -10.57 22.50
N ALA A 95 11.80 -9.53 21.89
CA ALA A 95 12.42 -8.78 20.80
C ALA A 95 13.72 -8.08 21.22
N ASP A 96 14.75 -8.14 20.38
CA ASP A 96 15.95 -7.28 20.49
C ASP A 96 15.76 -5.96 19.73
N LEU A 97 14.86 -5.95 18.74
CA LEU A 97 14.47 -4.80 17.93
C LEU A 97 13.00 -4.94 17.53
N ILE A 98 12.24 -3.85 17.61
CA ILE A 98 10.96 -3.74 16.92
C ILE A 98 11.06 -2.67 15.82
N ALA A 99 10.67 -3.04 14.59
CA ALA A 99 10.73 -2.19 13.42
C ALA A 99 9.34 -2.05 12.79
N PHE A 100 8.81 -0.83 12.77
CA PHE A 100 7.50 -0.54 12.22
C PHE A 100 7.60 0.01 10.79
N SER A 101 6.77 -0.50 9.87
CA SER A 101 6.50 0.16 8.59
C SER A 101 5.26 1.03 8.73
N VAL A 102 5.44 2.37 8.74
CA VAL A 102 4.36 3.32 9.02
C VAL A 102 4.05 4.18 7.79
N MET A 103 2.80 4.12 7.34
CA MET A 103 2.24 5.08 6.38
C MET A 103 1.95 6.41 7.09
N SER A 104 2.13 7.55 6.44
CA SER A 104 1.88 8.86 7.07
C SER A 104 0.50 9.03 7.71
N PRO A 105 -0.62 8.54 7.13
CA PRO A 105 -1.93 8.60 7.77
C PRO A 105 -2.02 7.77 9.08
N HIS A 106 -1.18 6.75 9.22
CA HIS A 106 -1.17 5.86 10.39
C HIS A 106 -0.25 6.36 11.52
N TRP A 107 0.44 7.50 11.34
CA TRP A 107 1.39 8.00 12.34
C TRP A 107 0.76 8.21 13.71
N TYR A 108 -0.27 9.06 13.80
CA TYR A 108 -0.91 9.39 15.08
C TYR A 108 -1.60 8.18 15.75
N PRO A 109 -2.34 7.31 15.02
CA PRO A 109 -2.85 6.07 15.60
C PRO A 109 -1.78 5.14 16.18
N MET A 110 -0.55 5.20 15.68
CA MET A 110 0.56 4.35 16.14
C MET A 110 1.33 4.93 17.32
N GLU A 111 1.25 6.24 17.59
CA GLU A 111 1.99 6.87 18.71
C GLU A 111 1.74 6.21 20.09
N PRO A 112 0.49 5.85 20.47
CA PRO A 112 0.24 5.16 21.74
C PRO A 112 0.94 3.80 21.85
N TYR A 113 1.14 3.09 20.73
CA TYR A 113 1.86 1.81 20.74
C TYR A 113 3.35 2.01 21.05
N PHE A 114 3.96 3.06 20.49
CA PHE A 114 5.37 3.37 20.79
C PHE A 114 5.54 3.77 22.26
N GLU A 115 4.61 4.54 22.79
CA GLU A 115 4.57 4.94 24.21
C GLU A 115 4.48 3.73 25.13
N GLU A 116 3.50 2.85 24.93
CA GLU A 116 3.33 1.66 25.77
C GLU A 116 4.50 0.67 25.67
N LEU A 117 5.09 0.53 24.48
CA LEU A 117 6.31 -0.25 24.31
C LEU A 117 7.49 0.31 25.12
N LYS A 118 7.67 1.63 25.14
CA LYS A 118 8.72 2.27 25.95
C LYS A 118 8.43 2.25 27.44
N ASN A 119 7.17 2.39 27.85
CA ASN A 119 6.75 2.27 29.24
C ASN A 119 7.08 0.87 29.78
N LEU A 120 6.77 -0.18 29.01
CA LEU A 120 6.98 -1.56 29.43
C LEU A 120 8.42 -2.05 29.24
N GLN A 121 9.09 -1.59 28.18
CA GLN A 121 10.47 -1.96 27.81
C GLN A 121 11.29 -0.72 27.41
N PRO A 122 11.76 0.09 28.38
CA PRO A 122 12.49 1.33 28.09
C PRO A 122 13.76 1.15 27.25
N LYS A 123 14.33 -0.06 27.26
CA LYS A 123 15.57 -0.43 26.54
C LYS A 123 15.33 -1.11 25.19
N LEU A 124 14.08 -1.37 24.80
CA LEU A 124 13.78 -1.93 23.47
C LEU A 124 14.00 -0.85 22.41
N PRO A 125 14.92 -1.02 21.45
CA PRO A 125 15.02 -0.07 20.34
C PRO A 125 13.78 -0.15 19.45
N ILE A 126 13.23 1.01 19.13
CA ILE A 126 12.10 1.18 18.21
C ILE A 126 12.60 1.90 16.95
N CYS A 127 12.46 1.23 15.81
CA CYS A 127 12.78 1.77 14.49
C CYS A 127 11.50 2.03 13.69
N ILE A 128 11.38 3.22 13.09
CA ILE A 128 10.27 3.56 12.20
C ILE A 128 10.75 3.68 10.76
N GLY A 129 10.18 2.89 9.86
CA GLY A 129 10.33 2.99 8.41
C GLY A 129 9.02 3.37 7.73
N GLY A 130 9.01 3.28 6.39
CA GLY A 130 7.85 3.60 5.56
C GLY A 130 7.76 5.08 5.19
N TYR A 131 6.67 5.47 4.52
CA TYR A 131 6.52 6.83 4.00
C TYR A 131 6.51 7.90 5.10
N GLN A 132 6.13 7.57 6.33
CA GLN A 132 6.18 8.53 7.42
C GLN A 132 7.61 8.99 7.71
N SER A 133 8.56 8.06 7.86
CA SER A 133 9.96 8.40 8.11
C SER A 133 10.63 9.03 6.88
N MET A 134 10.24 8.63 5.66
CA MET A 134 10.82 9.18 4.42
C MET A 134 10.34 10.59 4.08
N LEU A 135 9.15 11.00 4.52
CA LEU A 135 8.54 12.30 4.20
C LEU A 135 8.50 13.27 5.38
N SER A 136 8.50 12.76 6.60
CA SER A 136 8.34 13.51 7.85
C SER A 136 9.43 13.15 8.85
N GLN A 137 10.69 13.16 8.38
CA GLN A 137 11.86 12.72 9.14
C GLN A 137 11.91 13.37 10.53
N GLU A 138 11.93 14.71 10.58
CA GLU A 138 12.03 15.48 11.82
C GLU A 138 10.88 15.16 12.79
N GLN A 139 9.64 15.14 12.29
CA GLN A 139 8.47 14.79 13.12
C GLN A 139 8.61 13.39 13.72
N THR A 140 9.12 12.46 12.93
CA THR A 140 9.19 11.04 13.31
C THR A 140 10.29 10.81 14.35
N ILE A 141 11.51 11.32 14.12
CA ILE A 141 12.65 11.08 15.01
C ILE A 141 12.53 11.88 16.33
N THR A 142 11.85 13.03 16.33
CA THR A 142 11.67 13.83 17.55
C THR A 142 10.64 13.26 18.51
N ASN A 143 9.81 12.29 18.08
CA ASN A 143 8.93 11.57 19.01
C ASN A 143 9.79 10.88 20.10
N PRO A 144 9.51 11.10 21.40
CA PRO A 144 10.36 10.62 22.49
C PRO A 144 10.50 9.09 22.55
N ASN A 145 9.55 8.36 21.95
CA ASN A 145 9.52 6.90 21.98
C ASN A 145 10.21 6.24 20.78
N VAL A 146 10.71 7.03 19.82
CA VAL A 146 11.40 6.53 18.61
C VAL A 146 12.92 6.71 18.75
N ASP A 147 13.68 5.66 18.41
CA ASP A 147 15.15 5.67 18.51
C ASP A 147 15.83 5.76 17.15
N PHE A 148 15.26 5.08 16.14
CA PHE A 148 15.78 5.05 14.78
C PHE A 148 14.68 5.37 13.79
N ILE A 149 15.03 6.04 12.70
CA ILE A 149 14.16 6.14 11.53
C ILE A 149 14.90 5.73 10.26
N CYS A 150 14.23 5.00 9.36
CA CYS A 150 14.76 4.65 8.05
C CYS A 150 14.29 5.65 7.00
N VAL A 151 15.22 6.31 6.30
CA VAL A 151 14.92 7.46 5.43
C VAL A 151 15.02 7.16 3.93
N GLY A 152 15.08 5.88 3.57
CA GLY A 152 15.20 5.40 2.18
C GLY A 152 14.75 3.95 2.02
N ASP A 153 15.37 3.22 1.08
CA ASP A 153 15.15 1.77 0.95
C ASP A 153 15.64 1.04 2.22
N GLY A 154 14.79 0.14 2.74
CA GLY A 154 14.95 -0.42 4.08
C GLY A 154 15.90 -1.61 4.18
N GLU A 155 16.19 -2.32 3.10
CA GLU A 155 16.88 -3.61 3.13
C GLU A 155 18.32 -3.49 3.64
N TYR A 156 19.14 -2.64 3.03
CA TYR A 156 20.50 -2.41 3.52
C TYR A 156 20.51 -1.65 4.85
N ALA A 157 19.54 -0.77 5.08
CA ALA A 157 19.43 -0.01 6.32
C ALA A 157 19.17 -0.93 7.53
N ILE A 158 18.21 -1.86 7.43
CA ILE A 158 17.88 -2.77 8.53
C ILE A 158 19.05 -3.73 8.83
N ALA A 159 19.79 -4.15 7.81
CA ALA A 159 21.01 -4.94 7.99
C ALA A 159 22.13 -4.15 8.71
N ASN A 160 22.28 -2.86 8.42
CA ASN A 160 23.19 -2.00 9.17
C ASN A 160 22.76 -1.91 10.63
N LEU A 161 21.45 -1.77 10.89
CA LEU A 161 20.92 -1.67 12.25
C LEU A 161 21.17 -2.95 13.05
N VAL A 162 20.83 -4.14 12.53
CA VAL A 162 21.04 -5.40 13.28
C VAL A 162 22.52 -5.67 13.58
N GLN A 163 23.43 -5.30 12.67
CA GLN A 163 24.87 -5.39 12.91
C GLN A 163 25.36 -4.37 13.95
N HIS A 164 24.81 -3.15 13.93
CA HIS A 164 25.06 -2.10 14.92
C HIS A 164 24.64 -2.55 16.32
N LEU A 165 23.43 -3.12 16.44
CA LEU A 165 22.92 -3.68 17.69
C LEU A 165 23.79 -4.83 18.22
N LYS A 166 24.37 -5.66 17.34
CA LYS A 166 25.33 -6.71 17.73
C LYS A 166 26.75 -6.18 18.03
N GLY A 167 27.05 -4.95 17.63
CA GLY A 167 28.40 -4.40 17.72
C GLY A 167 29.37 -4.96 16.67
N LEU A 168 28.86 -5.54 15.58
CA LEU A 168 29.66 -6.14 14.51
C LEU A 168 30.16 -5.10 13.49
N LYS A 169 29.43 -3.99 13.32
CA LYS A 169 29.80 -2.87 12.46
C LYS A 169 29.85 -1.61 13.30
N GLY A 170 31.05 -1.05 13.49
CA GLY A 170 31.21 0.26 14.12
C GLY A 170 30.82 1.41 13.18
N GLY A 171 30.73 2.62 13.72
CA GLY A 171 30.25 3.78 12.96
C GLY A 171 28.72 3.88 12.95
N PRO A 172 28.15 4.81 12.17
CA PRO A 172 26.72 5.06 12.15
C PRO A 172 25.94 3.97 11.39
N VAL A 173 24.63 3.93 11.64
CA VAL A 173 23.69 3.09 10.89
C VAL A 173 23.34 3.76 9.56
N ASP A 174 24.13 3.49 8.51
CA ASP A 174 23.88 4.06 7.17
C ASP A 174 22.46 3.76 6.66
N GLY A 175 21.78 4.80 6.15
CA GLY A 175 20.37 4.76 5.72
C GLY A 175 19.36 5.06 6.82
N MET A 176 19.83 5.33 8.04
CA MET A 176 18.99 5.66 9.19
C MET A 176 19.42 6.95 9.88
N TRP A 177 18.49 7.58 10.58
CA TRP A 177 18.81 8.56 11.61
C TRP A 177 18.70 7.89 12.98
N GLU A 178 19.58 8.26 13.92
CA GLU A 178 19.63 7.74 15.28
C GLU A 178 19.50 8.86 16.30
N LYS A 179 18.66 8.65 17.33
CA LYS A 179 18.62 9.50 18.52
C LYS A 179 19.64 9.03 19.56
N LEU A 180 20.58 9.90 19.89
CA LEU A 180 21.69 9.63 20.82
C LEU A 180 21.27 9.79 22.29
N ILE A 181 22.19 9.47 23.22
CA ILE A 181 21.95 9.57 24.67
C ILE A 181 21.65 11.01 25.11
N ASP A 182 22.25 12.00 24.45
CA ASP A 182 22.05 13.44 24.72
C ASP A 182 20.90 14.07 23.92
N ASP A 183 20.03 13.22 23.35
CA ASP A 183 18.89 13.58 22.50
C ASP A 183 19.26 14.29 21.19
N SER A 184 20.55 14.45 20.88
CA SER A 184 20.99 14.87 19.56
C SER A 184 20.70 13.77 18.52
N ILE A 185 20.47 14.20 17.28
CA ILE A 185 20.15 13.30 16.17
C ILE A 185 21.39 13.16 15.29
N TYR A 186 21.80 11.92 15.04
CA TYR A 186 22.80 11.62 14.03
C TYR A 186 22.13 11.21 12.73
N GLU A 187 22.31 12.01 11.69
CA GLU A 187 21.67 11.81 10.40
C GLU A 187 22.61 11.11 9.43
N THR A 188 22.08 10.12 8.71
CA THR A 188 22.74 9.55 7.54
C THR A 188 21.89 9.73 6.30
N GLU A 189 22.57 9.63 5.16
CA GLU A 189 21.92 9.69 3.85
C GLU A 189 21.06 8.45 3.62
N ALA A 190 19.94 8.65 2.95
CA ALA A 190 19.04 7.57 2.54
C ALA A 190 19.76 6.52 1.68
N HIS A 191 19.51 5.24 1.96
CA HIS A 191 19.84 4.17 1.03
C HIS A 191 18.93 4.24 -0.19
N GLN A 192 19.53 4.06 -1.36
CA GLN A 192 18.90 4.16 -2.68
C GLN A 192 19.39 2.97 -3.49
N ILE A 193 18.66 1.86 -3.44
CA ILE A 193 19.05 0.59 -4.06
C ILE A 193 18.73 0.67 -5.54
N GLY A 194 19.73 0.89 -6.39
CA GLY A 194 19.55 1.03 -7.84
C GLY A 194 19.26 -0.28 -8.58
N ASP A 195 19.81 -1.40 -8.12
CA ASP A 195 19.64 -2.72 -8.73
C ASP A 195 18.83 -3.65 -7.82
N LEU A 196 17.61 -3.99 -8.24
CA LEU A 196 16.75 -4.89 -7.48
C LEU A 196 17.22 -6.35 -7.54
N ALA A 197 18.01 -6.74 -8.54
CA ALA A 197 18.54 -8.11 -8.65
C ALA A 197 19.57 -8.43 -7.56
N ALA A 198 20.12 -7.41 -6.89
CA ALA A 198 20.97 -7.59 -5.71
C ALA A 198 20.18 -8.11 -4.48
N LEU A 199 18.85 -7.93 -4.47
CA LEU A 199 17.96 -8.37 -3.39
C LEU A 199 17.31 -9.72 -3.74
N PRO A 200 16.99 -10.55 -2.72
CA PRO A 200 16.12 -11.68 -2.95
C PRO A 200 14.69 -11.19 -3.25
N PHE A 201 13.91 -12.02 -3.93
CA PHE A 201 12.47 -11.78 -4.08
C PHE A 201 11.78 -11.70 -2.71
N PRO A 202 10.70 -10.90 -2.59
CA PRO A 202 10.00 -10.69 -1.32
C PRO A 202 9.56 -12.00 -0.64
N ASP A 203 9.73 -12.03 0.67
CA ASP A 203 9.38 -13.17 1.50
C ASP A 203 7.91 -13.08 1.91
N TYR A 204 7.08 -13.85 1.22
CA TYR A 204 5.66 -13.99 1.53
C TYR A 204 5.41 -14.92 2.73
N ASP A 205 6.33 -15.84 3.07
CA ASP A 205 6.12 -16.80 4.16
C ASP A 205 5.96 -16.10 5.52
N VAL A 206 6.57 -14.92 5.67
CA VAL A 206 6.44 -14.12 6.91
C VAL A 206 4.99 -13.69 7.19
N PHE A 207 4.11 -13.68 6.18
CA PHE A 207 2.68 -13.36 6.32
C PHE A 207 1.79 -14.60 6.37
N SER A 208 2.34 -15.79 6.09
CA SER A 208 1.56 -17.03 6.12
C SER A 208 1.15 -17.35 7.56
N LYS A 209 -0.13 -17.64 7.78
CA LYS A 209 -0.67 -18.08 9.08
C LYS A 209 -0.55 -19.61 9.20
N GLU A 210 -0.97 -20.18 10.32
CA GLU A 210 -0.94 -21.65 10.53
C GLU A 210 -1.68 -22.42 9.42
N ASN A 211 -2.71 -21.82 8.81
CA ASN A 211 -3.44 -22.37 7.65
C ASN A 211 -2.98 -21.77 6.30
N GLY A 212 -1.76 -21.25 6.22
CA GLY A 212 -1.23 -20.59 5.02
C GLY A 212 -1.91 -19.24 4.73
N PHE A 213 -2.36 -19.07 3.48
CA PHE A 213 -3.02 -17.85 2.98
C PHE A 213 -4.56 -17.97 2.92
N GLU A 214 -5.15 -19.02 3.50
CA GLU A 214 -6.60 -19.27 3.42
C GLU A 214 -7.45 -18.11 3.99
N ASP A 215 -6.95 -17.41 5.02
CA ASP A 215 -7.59 -16.24 5.64
C ASP A 215 -7.04 -14.89 5.16
N VAL A 216 -6.30 -14.88 4.04
CA VAL A 216 -5.70 -13.67 3.45
C VAL A 216 -6.34 -13.45 2.08
N ASN A 217 -7.42 -12.68 2.05
CA ASN A 217 -7.81 -12.01 0.82
C ASN A 217 -7.24 -10.60 0.84
N SER A 218 -6.06 -10.42 0.27
CA SER A 218 -5.36 -9.13 0.31
C SER A 218 -5.92 -8.08 -0.65
N SER A 219 -7.01 -8.38 -1.35
CA SER A 219 -7.62 -7.44 -2.28
C SER A 219 -9.09 -7.23 -2.01
N ILE A 220 -9.45 -5.95 -1.96
CA ILE A 220 -10.84 -5.47 -2.01
C ILE A 220 -11.40 -5.61 -3.44
N PHE A 221 -10.54 -5.75 -4.46
CA PHE A 221 -10.87 -5.66 -5.89
C PHE A 221 -10.67 -6.95 -6.68
N GLY A 222 -10.05 -7.97 -6.07
CA GLY A 222 -9.79 -9.25 -6.70
C GLY A 222 -10.99 -10.19 -6.64
N PRO A 223 -11.01 -11.24 -7.47
CA PRO A 223 -12.11 -12.20 -7.50
C PRO A 223 -12.27 -12.93 -6.16
N GLN A 224 -13.52 -13.06 -5.70
CA GLN A 224 -13.83 -13.83 -4.49
C GLN A 224 -13.51 -15.32 -4.70
N GLY A 225 -13.13 -16.01 -3.63
CA GLY A 225 -12.82 -17.46 -3.65
C GLY A 225 -11.50 -17.82 -4.34
N LYS A 226 -10.70 -16.83 -4.75
CA LYS A 226 -9.33 -17.02 -5.22
C LYS A 226 -8.37 -16.30 -4.28
N LEU A 227 -7.20 -16.90 -4.05
CA LEU A 227 -6.11 -16.17 -3.41
C LEU A 227 -5.62 -15.09 -4.39
N VAL A 228 -5.77 -13.85 -3.96
CA VAL A 228 -5.23 -12.67 -4.64
C VAL A 228 -3.89 -12.35 -3.98
N LEU A 229 -2.83 -12.18 -4.76
CA LEU A 229 -1.52 -11.87 -4.21
C LEU A 229 -0.95 -10.57 -4.80
N PRO A 230 -0.59 -9.57 -3.96
CA PRO A 230 0.06 -8.36 -4.41
C PRO A 230 1.53 -8.65 -4.71
N VAL A 231 1.99 -8.15 -5.85
CA VAL A 231 3.36 -8.30 -6.32
C VAL A 231 3.83 -6.95 -6.85
N MET A 232 5.12 -6.66 -6.71
CA MET A 232 5.75 -5.50 -7.33
C MET A 232 6.77 -5.97 -8.35
N THR A 233 6.63 -5.56 -9.60
CA THR A 233 7.60 -5.84 -10.67
C THR A 233 8.75 -4.83 -10.70
N GLY A 234 8.65 -3.77 -9.90
CA GLY A 234 9.61 -2.69 -9.81
C GLY A 234 9.24 -1.63 -8.77
N ARG A 235 10.04 -0.56 -8.73
CA ARG A 235 9.88 0.59 -7.82
C ARG A 235 10.12 1.89 -8.56
N GLY A 236 9.46 2.95 -8.12
CA GLY A 236 9.61 4.31 -8.61
C GLY A 236 8.58 4.71 -9.66
N CYS A 237 8.27 6.00 -9.69
CA CYS A 237 7.38 6.63 -10.67
C CYS A 237 7.97 7.99 -11.13
N PRO A 238 8.18 8.22 -12.44
CA PRO A 238 8.86 9.44 -12.90
C PRO A 238 7.96 10.68 -12.89
N TYR A 239 6.66 10.51 -12.60
CA TYR A 239 5.70 11.60 -12.58
C TYR A 239 5.85 12.43 -11.31
N ARG A 240 5.54 13.73 -11.44
CA ARG A 240 5.63 14.72 -10.36
C ARG A 240 4.25 15.18 -9.93
N CYS A 241 3.38 14.23 -9.60
CA CYS A 241 2.05 14.54 -9.09
C CYS A 241 2.19 15.24 -7.74
N THR A 242 1.58 16.41 -7.61
CA THR A 242 1.80 17.34 -6.48
C THR A 242 1.35 16.80 -5.12
N TYR A 243 0.46 15.82 -5.11
CA TYR A 243 -0.08 15.14 -3.93
C TYR A 243 0.67 13.84 -3.58
N CYS A 244 1.53 13.34 -4.47
CA CYS A 244 2.11 12.00 -4.36
C CYS A 244 3.46 12.04 -3.64
N CYS A 245 3.68 11.07 -2.75
CA CYS A 245 4.95 10.86 -2.04
C CYS A 245 6.15 10.66 -2.98
N ASN A 246 5.93 10.12 -4.18
CA ASN A 246 6.99 9.92 -5.16
C ASN A 246 7.67 11.22 -5.59
N THR A 247 6.97 12.35 -5.57
CA THR A 247 7.54 13.64 -5.98
C THR A 247 8.73 14.05 -5.08
N PRO A 248 8.57 14.20 -3.76
CA PRO A 248 9.71 14.50 -2.88
C PRO A 248 10.76 13.38 -2.83
N ILE A 249 10.36 12.10 -2.93
CA ILE A 249 11.32 10.98 -2.94
C ILE A 249 12.20 11.03 -4.20
N LEU A 250 11.60 11.22 -5.38
CA LEU A 250 12.32 11.41 -6.63
C LEU A 250 13.23 12.64 -6.56
N GLU A 251 12.81 13.73 -5.91
CA GLU A 251 13.63 14.94 -5.71
C GLU A 251 14.83 14.71 -4.78
N GLY A 252 14.67 13.89 -3.73
CA GLY A 252 15.76 13.46 -2.85
C GLY A 252 16.66 12.37 -3.45
N TRP A 253 16.25 11.71 -4.54
CA TRP A 253 17.04 10.64 -5.15
C TRP A 253 18.33 11.16 -5.79
N LYS A 254 19.52 10.67 -5.43
CA LYS A 254 20.79 11.23 -5.92
C LYS A 254 21.00 10.94 -7.40
N ILE A 255 20.81 9.69 -7.79
CA ILE A 255 21.05 9.23 -9.16
C ILE A 255 19.71 9.00 -9.86
N LYS A 256 19.09 10.07 -10.40
CA LYS A 256 17.70 10.04 -10.93
C LYS A 256 17.44 8.90 -11.93
N LYS A 257 18.44 8.52 -12.73
CA LYS A 257 18.36 7.42 -13.71
C LYS A 257 18.12 6.04 -13.07
N GLU A 258 18.47 5.88 -11.79
CA GLU A 258 18.33 4.64 -11.01
C GLU A 258 17.08 4.66 -10.12
N PHE A 259 16.24 5.69 -10.22
CA PHE A 259 15.00 5.76 -9.45
C PHE A 259 13.95 4.76 -9.96
N LEU A 260 13.84 4.64 -11.29
CA LEU A 260 12.97 3.65 -11.94
C LEU A 260 13.69 2.33 -12.04
N ARG A 261 13.18 1.35 -11.31
CA ARG A 261 13.82 0.06 -11.11
C ARG A 261 12.84 -1.03 -11.46
N LYS A 262 13.26 -2.01 -12.24
CA LYS A 262 12.46 -3.17 -12.66
C LYS A 262 13.30 -4.42 -12.49
N TYR A 263 12.65 -5.52 -12.11
CA TYR A 263 13.26 -6.83 -12.24
C TYR A 263 13.46 -7.20 -13.72
N ASP A 264 14.26 -8.23 -13.97
CA ASP A 264 14.28 -8.86 -15.28
C ASP A 264 12.91 -9.54 -15.56
N PRO A 265 12.36 -9.47 -16.78
CA PRO A 265 11.09 -10.10 -17.11
C PRO A 265 11.04 -11.60 -16.85
N GLN A 266 12.13 -12.35 -17.13
CA GLN A 266 12.16 -13.80 -16.94
C GLN A 266 12.24 -14.14 -15.46
N ASP A 267 13.13 -13.49 -14.70
CA ASP A 267 13.25 -13.69 -13.25
C ASP A 267 11.91 -13.41 -12.55
N MET A 268 11.20 -12.36 -12.97
CA MET A 268 9.89 -12.02 -12.43
C MET A 268 8.83 -13.09 -12.77
N VAL A 269 8.83 -13.62 -13.99
CA VAL A 269 7.91 -14.70 -14.37
C VAL A 269 8.21 -15.99 -13.60
N ASP A 270 9.47 -16.35 -13.43
CA ASP A 270 9.88 -17.53 -12.65
C ASP A 270 9.42 -17.41 -11.20
N GLU A 271 9.54 -16.22 -10.61
CA GLU A 271 9.03 -15.94 -9.27
C GLU A 271 7.49 -16.05 -9.22
N LEU A 272 6.77 -15.52 -10.20
CA LEU A 272 5.31 -15.63 -10.27
C LEU A 272 4.85 -17.10 -10.40
N ILE A 273 5.57 -17.93 -11.17
CA ILE A 273 5.34 -19.39 -11.23
C ILE A 273 5.49 -19.99 -9.84
N ARG A 274 6.59 -19.66 -9.13
CA ARG A 274 6.85 -20.15 -7.77
C ARG A 274 5.72 -19.75 -6.81
N LEU A 275 5.29 -18.49 -6.83
CA LEU A 275 4.21 -17.98 -5.97
C LEU A 275 2.87 -18.67 -6.29
N ARG A 276 2.51 -18.77 -7.58
CA ARG A 276 1.33 -19.48 -8.04
C ARG A 276 1.30 -20.92 -7.53
N ASP A 277 2.39 -21.65 -7.74
CA ASP A 277 2.41 -23.08 -7.47
C ASP A 277 2.49 -23.38 -5.97
N LYS A 278 3.23 -22.56 -5.21
CA LYS A 278 3.40 -22.69 -3.77
C LYS A 278 2.14 -22.31 -2.99
N TYR A 279 1.52 -21.17 -3.30
CA TYR A 279 0.39 -20.65 -2.53
C TYR A 279 -0.97 -20.85 -3.19
N LYS A 280 -1.02 -21.44 -4.38
CA LYS A 280 -2.26 -21.63 -5.18
C LYS A 280 -2.92 -20.29 -5.52
N VAL A 281 -2.10 -19.30 -5.87
CA VAL A 281 -2.56 -17.98 -6.29
C VAL A 281 -3.47 -18.12 -7.52
N GLY A 282 -4.62 -17.48 -7.49
CA GLY A 282 -5.57 -17.42 -8.61
C GLY A 282 -5.58 -16.07 -9.32
N TYR A 283 -4.98 -15.04 -8.72
CA TYR A 283 -4.97 -13.69 -9.26
C TYR A 283 -3.76 -12.89 -8.74
N PHE A 284 -3.08 -12.16 -9.62
CA PHE A 284 -1.99 -11.25 -9.22
C PHE A 284 -2.42 -9.79 -9.29
N GLU A 285 -2.08 -9.01 -8.26
CA GLU A 285 -2.20 -7.55 -8.31
C GLU A 285 -0.83 -6.92 -8.40
N PHE A 286 -0.54 -6.22 -9.49
CA PHE A 286 0.71 -5.51 -9.63
C PHE A 286 0.62 -4.13 -8.99
N TRP A 287 1.16 -4.01 -7.78
CA TRP A 287 1.18 -2.81 -6.94
C TRP A 287 2.33 -1.86 -7.26
N ASP A 288 2.93 -2.00 -8.44
CA ASP A 288 3.86 -1.01 -8.97
C ASP A 288 3.22 0.39 -8.94
N GLU A 289 3.96 1.37 -8.42
CA GLU A 289 3.55 2.79 -8.43
C GLU A 289 3.30 3.30 -9.85
N LEU A 290 4.01 2.72 -10.82
CA LEU A 290 3.73 2.80 -12.24
C LEU A 290 4.20 1.52 -12.92
N PHE A 291 3.28 0.58 -13.14
CA PHE A 291 3.59 -0.69 -13.81
C PHE A 291 4.24 -0.46 -15.18
N LEU A 292 3.77 0.56 -15.90
CA LEU A 292 4.21 0.92 -17.25
C LEU A 292 5.44 1.85 -17.31
N SER A 293 6.21 1.97 -16.22
CA SER A 293 7.41 2.81 -16.16
C SER A 293 8.48 2.41 -17.17
N ASN A 294 8.45 1.17 -17.66
CA ASN A 294 9.34 0.65 -18.70
C ASN A 294 8.58 -0.21 -19.71
N LEU A 295 8.20 0.36 -20.86
CA LEU A 295 7.43 -0.35 -21.89
C LEU A 295 8.21 -1.51 -22.55
N LYS A 296 9.55 -1.49 -22.54
CA LYS A 296 10.36 -2.62 -23.02
C LYS A 296 10.19 -3.82 -22.09
N PHE A 297 10.28 -3.59 -20.78
CA PHE A 297 9.97 -4.60 -19.76
C PHE A 297 8.54 -5.12 -19.95
N VAL A 298 7.54 -4.24 -20.04
CA VAL A 298 6.12 -4.64 -20.16
C VAL A 298 5.88 -5.52 -21.38
N LYS A 299 6.44 -5.17 -22.54
CA LYS A 299 6.29 -5.98 -23.76
C LYS A 299 6.89 -7.38 -23.61
N ALA A 300 8.09 -7.48 -23.05
CA ALA A 300 8.74 -8.76 -22.80
C ALA A 300 7.98 -9.57 -21.74
N PHE A 301 7.60 -8.92 -20.64
CA PHE A 301 6.86 -9.51 -19.53
C PHE A 301 5.50 -10.06 -19.99
N PHE A 302 4.70 -9.30 -20.75
CA PHE A 302 3.43 -9.78 -21.28
C PHE A 302 3.58 -10.96 -22.24
N ALA A 303 4.63 -10.97 -23.07
CA ALA A 303 4.90 -12.10 -23.95
C ALA A 303 5.22 -13.39 -23.16
N LEU A 304 5.96 -13.29 -22.06
CA LEU A 304 6.26 -14.44 -21.19
C LEU A 304 5.06 -14.85 -20.33
N TYR A 305 4.36 -13.87 -19.74
CA TYR A 305 3.26 -14.09 -18.80
C TYR A 305 2.09 -14.82 -19.46
N LYS A 306 1.71 -14.42 -20.68
CA LYS A 306 0.60 -15.05 -21.41
C LYS A 306 0.85 -16.53 -21.69
N ASP A 307 2.11 -16.92 -21.90
CA ASP A 307 2.47 -18.29 -22.28
C ASP A 307 2.63 -19.18 -21.04
N GLN A 308 3.22 -18.63 -19.96
CA GLN A 308 3.71 -19.39 -18.81
C GLN A 308 2.85 -19.28 -17.52
N ILE A 309 2.23 -18.12 -17.26
CA ILE A 309 1.46 -17.88 -16.01
C ILE A 309 -0.02 -18.17 -16.21
N ARG A 310 -0.63 -17.56 -17.24
CA ARG A 310 -2.05 -17.71 -17.62
C ARG A 310 -3.06 -17.44 -16.50
N LEU A 311 -2.73 -16.55 -15.57
CA LEU A 311 -3.65 -16.09 -14.54
C LEU A 311 -4.14 -14.67 -14.83
N PRO A 312 -5.38 -14.33 -14.45
CA PRO A 312 -5.83 -12.94 -14.50
C PRO A 312 -4.99 -12.05 -13.57
N PHE A 313 -4.81 -10.80 -13.95
CA PHE A 313 -4.10 -9.82 -13.13
C PHE A 313 -4.63 -8.39 -13.25
N SER A 314 -4.35 -7.55 -12.26
CA SER A 314 -4.56 -6.10 -12.34
C SER A 314 -3.27 -5.29 -12.36
N ILE A 315 -3.33 -4.11 -12.97
CA ILE A 315 -2.23 -3.13 -12.96
C ILE A 315 -2.77 -1.74 -12.62
N ASN A 316 -1.93 -0.93 -11.96
CA ASN A 316 -2.12 0.52 -11.93
C ASN A 316 -1.52 1.16 -13.19
N SER A 317 -2.28 2.06 -13.83
CA SER A 317 -1.82 2.75 -15.02
C SER A 317 -2.39 4.16 -15.14
N ARG A 318 -1.72 4.95 -15.97
CA ARG A 318 -2.28 6.19 -16.50
C ARG A 318 -2.92 5.97 -17.86
N VAL A 319 -3.78 6.91 -18.24
CA VAL A 319 -4.62 6.81 -19.45
C VAL A 319 -3.85 7.10 -20.74
N GLU A 320 -2.73 7.82 -20.67
CA GLU A 320 -2.00 8.31 -21.85
C GLU A 320 -1.46 7.19 -22.76
N VAL A 321 -1.30 5.97 -22.24
CA VAL A 321 -0.77 4.81 -22.97
C VAL A 321 -1.85 3.78 -23.37
N MET A 322 -3.12 4.04 -23.04
CA MET A 322 -4.26 3.14 -23.28
C MET A 322 -4.85 3.26 -24.69
N ASN A 323 -4.01 3.08 -25.71
CA ASN A 323 -4.49 2.98 -27.09
C ASN A 323 -5.04 1.56 -27.38
N VAL A 324 -5.71 1.40 -28.53
CA VAL A 324 -6.35 0.13 -28.93
C VAL A 324 -5.36 -1.04 -28.97
N GLU A 325 -4.15 -0.83 -29.48
CA GLU A 325 -3.13 -1.88 -29.61
C GLU A 325 -2.59 -2.32 -28.23
N PHE A 326 -2.33 -1.36 -27.35
CA PHE A 326 -1.90 -1.64 -25.99
C PHE A 326 -2.98 -2.40 -25.22
N CYS A 327 -4.23 -1.93 -25.23
CA CYS A 327 -5.33 -2.60 -24.51
C CYS A 327 -5.55 -4.03 -25.03
N LYS A 328 -5.44 -4.24 -26.35
CA LYS A 328 -5.50 -5.60 -26.92
C LYS A 328 -4.36 -6.47 -26.40
N THR A 329 -3.12 -5.98 -26.42
CA THR A 329 -1.94 -6.73 -25.95
C THR A 329 -2.05 -7.06 -24.47
N ALA A 330 -2.53 -6.11 -23.65
CA ALA A 330 -2.74 -6.31 -22.23
C ALA A 330 -3.83 -7.38 -21.96
N ALA A 331 -4.94 -7.33 -22.69
CA ALA A 331 -6.00 -8.34 -22.59
C ALA A 331 -5.51 -9.73 -22.98
N GLU A 332 -4.76 -9.85 -24.09
CA GLU A 332 -4.13 -11.12 -24.51
C GLU A 332 -3.15 -11.68 -23.47
N ALA A 333 -2.53 -10.81 -22.65
CA ALA A 333 -1.67 -11.25 -21.56
C ALA A 333 -2.45 -11.73 -20.33
N GLY A 334 -3.76 -11.47 -20.24
CA GLY A 334 -4.58 -11.77 -19.06
C GLY A 334 -4.83 -10.57 -18.14
N CYS A 335 -4.60 -9.34 -18.61
CA CYS A 335 -4.96 -8.15 -17.83
C CYS A 335 -6.47 -8.08 -17.68
N HIS A 336 -6.94 -8.27 -16.46
CA HIS A 336 -8.35 -8.31 -16.11
C HIS A 336 -8.88 -6.93 -15.73
N THR A 337 -8.14 -6.18 -14.89
CA THR A 337 -8.55 -4.84 -14.44
C THR A 337 -7.40 -3.85 -14.54
N ILE A 338 -7.67 -2.64 -15.04
CA ILE A 338 -6.75 -1.50 -14.98
C ILE A 338 -7.29 -0.45 -14.02
N TRP A 339 -6.43 0.00 -13.11
CA TRP A 339 -6.73 1.04 -12.12
C TRP A 339 -6.24 2.39 -12.63
N PHE A 340 -7.16 3.29 -12.91
CA PHE A 340 -6.89 4.63 -13.40
C PHE A 340 -6.92 5.64 -12.26
N GLY A 341 -5.77 6.26 -11.97
CA GLY A 341 -5.72 7.50 -11.20
C GLY A 341 -6.26 8.66 -12.02
N ILE A 342 -7.56 8.94 -11.95
CA ILE A 342 -8.19 10.10 -12.60
C ILE A 342 -8.02 11.33 -11.71
N GLU A 343 -8.21 11.14 -10.41
CA GLU A 343 -8.09 12.10 -9.33
C GLU A 343 -9.12 13.23 -9.35
N SER A 344 -9.33 13.88 -10.49
CA SER A 344 -10.31 14.94 -10.66
C SER A 344 -10.90 14.93 -12.07
N GLY A 345 -12.18 15.27 -12.20
CA GLY A 345 -12.86 15.45 -13.47
C GLY A 345 -12.78 16.88 -14.02
N ASP A 346 -12.30 17.83 -13.22
CA ASP A 346 -12.00 19.17 -13.71
C ASP A 346 -10.58 19.18 -14.31
N GLU A 347 -10.49 19.36 -15.64
CA GLU A 347 -9.21 19.29 -16.33
C GLU A 347 -8.21 20.36 -15.89
N GLU A 348 -8.69 21.56 -15.58
CA GLU A 348 -7.84 22.69 -15.22
C GLU A 348 -7.27 22.49 -13.83
N PHE A 349 -8.12 22.12 -12.87
CA PHE A 349 -7.73 21.75 -11.52
C PHE A 349 -6.76 20.56 -11.54
N ARG A 350 -7.08 19.49 -12.29
CA ARG A 350 -6.22 18.32 -12.43
C ARG A 350 -4.84 18.68 -13.00
N ALA A 351 -4.79 19.56 -14.00
CA ALA A 351 -3.52 19.98 -14.61
C ALA A 351 -2.70 20.90 -13.71
N LYS A 352 -3.32 21.92 -13.11
CA LYS A 352 -2.63 22.96 -12.34
C LYS A 352 -2.35 22.54 -10.89
N MET A 353 -3.34 21.97 -10.22
CA MET A 353 -3.25 21.63 -8.80
C MET A 353 -2.67 20.24 -8.57
N LEU A 354 -2.97 19.26 -9.42
CA LEU A 354 -2.55 17.86 -9.23
C LEU A 354 -1.33 17.45 -10.07
N GLY A 355 -0.88 18.31 -10.99
CA GLY A 355 0.24 18.03 -11.91
C GLY A 355 -0.10 16.96 -12.96
N ARG A 356 -1.39 16.78 -13.28
CA ARG A 356 -1.91 15.71 -14.14
C ARG A 356 -2.55 16.30 -15.41
N LYS A 357 -1.84 16.22 -16.54
CA LYS A 357 -2.20 16.97 -17.77
C LYS A 357 -3.09 16.22 -18.77
N MET A 358 -3.58 15.02 -18.43
CA MET A 358 -4.50 14.29 -19.29
C MET A 358 -5.81 15.07 -19.48
N LYS A 359 -6.39 14.98 -20.67
CA LYS A 359 -7.70 15.53 -21.04
C LYS A 359 -8.80 14.52 -20.74
N ASN A 360 -10.01 14.99 -20.42
CA ASN A 360 -11.19 14.16 -20.19
C ASN A 360 -11.50 13.31 -21.42
N GLU A 361 -11.37 13.87 -22.63
CA GLU A 361 -11.49 13.11 -23.88
C GLU A 361 -10.51 11.93 -23.94
N GLN A 362 -9.26 12.12 -23.49
CA GLN A 362 -8.26 11.05 -23.42
C GLN A 362 -8.64 9.99 -22.39
N VAL A 363 -9.17 10.40 -21.23
CA VAL A 363 -9.65 9.48 -20.18
C VAL A 363 -10.82 8.65 -20.71
N ILE A 364 -11.80 9.27 -21.36
CA ILE A 364 -12.98 8.61 -21.93
C ILE A 364 -12.56 7.64 -23.04
N ALA A 365 -11.67 8.05 -23.94
CA ALA A 365 -11.15 7.19 -25.01
C ALA A 365 -10.37 5.99 -24.46
N ALA A 366 -9.52 6.21 -23.45
CA ALA A 366 -8.78 5.13 -22.78
C ALA A 366 -9.72 4.10 -22.14
N ALA A 367 -10.75 4.59 -21.43
CA ALA A 367 -11.79 3.74 -20.85
C ALA A 367 -12.54 2.94 -21.92
N ALA A 368 -12.95 3.58 -23.02
CA ALA A 368 -13.63 2.91 -24.13
C ALA A 368 -12.75 1.83 -24.79
N ASN A 369 -11.45 2.08 -24.95
CA ASN A 369 -10.50 1.09 -25.48
C ASN A 369 -10.36 -0.13 -24.56
N CYS A 370 -10.26 0.10 -23.24
CA CYS A 370 -10.23 -0.99 -22.26
C CYS A 370 -11.51 -1.83 -22.31
N LYS A 371 -12.67 -1.17 -22.30
CA LYS A 371 -13.97 -1.84 -22.40
C LYS A 371 -14.08 -2.69 -23.68
N LYS A 372 -13.66 -2.15 -24.82
CA LYS A 372 -13.65 -2.87 -26.10
C LYS A 372 -12.73 -4.10 -26.08
N ALA A 373 -11.64 -4.05 -25.33
CA ALA A 373 -10.71 -5.15 -25.15
C ALA A 373 -11.15 -6.16 -24.07
N GLY A 374 -12.28 -5.94 -23.39
CA GLY A 374 -12.76 -6.80 -22.30
C GLY A 374 -12.05 -6.56 -20.96
N ILE A 375 -11.38 -5.42 -20.80
CA ILE A 375 -10.67 -5.05 -19.57
C ILE A 375 -11.57 -4.21 -18.67
N ASN A 376 -11.69 -4.62 -17.41
CA ASN A 376 -12.39 -3.89 -16.37
C ASN A 376 -11.66 -2.60 -16.00
N ARG A 377 -12.44 -1.58 -15.65
CA ARG A 377 -11.97 -0.23 -15.38
C ARG A 377 -12.26 0.07 -13.93
N LEU A 378 -11.21 0.34 -13.18
CA LEU A 378 -11.32 0.90 -11.84
C LEU A 378 -10.86 2.36 -11.90
N THR A 379 -11.56 3.27 -11.24
CA THR A 379 -11.15 4.67 -11.17
C THR A 379 -10.90 5.13 -9.74
N PHE A 380 -9.77 5.79 -9.54
CA PHE A 380 -9.41 6.48 -8.31
C PHE A 380 -9.58 7.99 -8.48
N ASN A 381 -10.18 8.61 -7.46
CA ASN A 381 -10.50 10.02 -7.42
C ASN A 381 -10.11 10.59 -6.03
N ILE A 382 -9.63 11.82 -5.98
CA ILE A 382 -9.28 12.52 -4.74
C ILE A 382 -10.24 13.69 -4.59
N VAL A 383 -10.85 13.83 -3.41
CA VAL A 383 -11.82 14.89 -3.13
C VAL A 383 -11.49 15.65 -1.86
N GLY A 384 -11.90 16.91 -1.81
CA GLY A 384 -11.56 17.82 -0.72
C GLY A 384 -10.08 18.21 -0.77
N SER A 385 -9.51 18.37 -1.97
CA SER A 385 -8.14 18.84 -2.18
C SER A 385 -8.01 20.35 -1.92
N PRO A 386 -6.81 20.89 -1.63
CA PRO A 386 -6.63 22.32 -1.41
C PRO A 386 -7.16 23.15 -2.58
N LEU A 387 -7.97 24.15 -2.24
CA LEU A 387 -8.62 25.05 -3.20
C LEU A 387 -9.60 24.36 -4.18
N GLU A 388 -9.97 23.10 -3.93
CA GLU A 388 -11.01 22.41 -4.69
C GLU A 388 -12.39 22.98 -4.36
N THR A 389 -13.20 23.22 -5.39
CA THR A 389 -14.57 23.70 -5.23
C THR A 389 -15.59 22.56 -5.29
N ALA A 390 -16.78 22.82 -4.76
CA ALA A 390 -17.93 21.92 -4.90
C ALA A 390 -18.23 21.54 -6.37
N GLU A 391 -18.04 22.48 -7.32
CA GLU A 391 -18.24 22.18 -8.74
C GLU A 391 -17.11 21.31 -9.31
N ASN A 392 -15.85 21.47 -8.90
CA ASN A 392 -14.78 20.58 -9.32
C ASN A 392 -15.09 19.13 -8.90
N MET A 393 -15.55 18.92 -7.67
CA MET A 393 -15.97 17.59 -7.20
C MET A 393 -17.15 17.03 -8.00
N ARG A 394 -18.15 17.84 -8.34
CA ARG A 394 -19.27 17.39 -9.19
C ARG A 394 -18.82 17.04 -10.61
N GLN A 395 -17.86 17.78 -11.19
CA GLN A 395 -17.25 17.40 -12.47
C GLN A 395 -16.56 16.03 -12.39
N THR A 396 -15.88 15.73 -11.27
CA THR A 396 -15.31 14.40 -11.00
C THR A 396 -16.39 13.31 -11.04
N LEU A 397 -17.52 13.53 -10.39
CA LEU A 397 -18.64 12.59 -10.43
C LEU A 397 -19.21 12.42 -11.85
N ARG A 398 -19.45 13.53 -12.57
CA ARG A 398 -19.98 13.49 -13.96
C ARG A 398 -19.06 12.72 -14.91
N LEU A 399 -17.75 12.96 -14.85
CA LEU A 399 -16.78 12.24 -15.68
C LEU A 399 -16.82 10.73 -15.39
N ASN A 400 -16.91 10.33 -14.13
CA ASN A 400 -16.98 8.91 -13.77
C ASN A 400 -18.32 8.26 -14.17
N GLN A 401 -19.42 9.01 -14.13
CA GLN A 401 -20.71 8.56 -14.67
C GLN A 401 -20.65 8.30 -16.18
N GLU A 402 -19.93 9.14 -16.93
CA GLU A 402 -19.70 8.95 -18.37
C GLU A 402 -18.79 7.75 -18.67
N ILE A 403 -17.71 7.59 -17.90
CA ILE A 403 -16.79 6.44 -18.02
C ILE A 403 -17.52 5.12 -17.70
N ALA A 404 -18.47 5.15 -16.76
CA ALA A 404 -19.18 3.98 -16.23
C ALA A 404 -18.20 2.82 -15.92
N PRO A 405 -17.24 3.02 -14.99
CA PRO A 405 -16.25 2.00 -14.65
C PRO A 405 -16.91 0.81 -13.95
N GLU A 406 -16.29 -0.36 -13.93
CA GLU A 406 -16.77 -1.48 -13.11
C GLU A 406 -16.57 -1.22 -11.62
N HIS A 407 -15.56 -0.43 -11.29
CA HIS A 407 -15.31 0.04 -9.93
C HIS A 407 -15.00 1.54 -9.91
N PHE A 408 -15.75 2.28 -9.10
CA PHE A 408 -15.51 3.68 -8.82
C PHE A 408 -15.09 3.82 -7.36
N PHE A 409 -13.99 4.54 -7.12
CA PHE A 409 -13.53 4.87 -5.78
C PHE A 409 -13.15 6.33 -5.69
N PHE A 410 -13.44 6.93 -4.55
CA PHE A 410 -13.00 8.26 -4.20
C PHE A 410 -12.46 8.25 -2.77
N PHE A 411 -11.43 9.05 -2.54
CA PHE A 411 -10.78 9.18 -1.23
C PHE A 411 -10.66 10.64 -0.84
N PRO A 412 -10.84 10.97 0.44
CA PRO A 412 -10.48 12.28 0.96
C PRO A 412 -9.00 12.56 0.70
N TYR A 413 -8.69 13.80 0.32
CA TYR A 413 -7.30 14.25 0.29
C TYR A 413 -6.66 14.12 1.68
N ILE A 414 -5.46 13.54 1.73
CA ILE A 414 -4.63 13.47 2.92
C ILE A 414 -3.41 14.36 2.71
N PRO A 415 -3.23 15.41 3.52
CA PRO A 415 -2.06 16.27 3.42
C PRO A 415 -0.77 15.52 3.80
N LEU A 416 0.01 15.13 2.79
CA LEU A 416 1.30 14.45 2.97
C LEU A 416 2.44 15.48 3.05
N ARG A 417 3.12 15.57 4.19
CA ARG A 417 4.28 16.47 4.38
C ARG A 417 5.34 16.24 3.29
N GLY A 418 6.01 17.31 2.90
CA GLY A 418 7.02 17.29 1.84
C GLY A 418 6.46 17.32 0.42
N THR A 419 5.15 17.11 0.22
CA THR A 419 4.54 17.21 -1.13
C THR A 419 4.20 18.66 -1.50
N PRO A 420 4.27 19.04 -2.80
CA PRO A 420 3.89 20.39 -3.23
C PRO A 420 2.46 20.78 -2.84
N LEU A 421 1.49 19.86 -2.91
CA LEU A 421 0.10 20.15 -2.57
C LEU A 421 -0.09 20.36 -1.06
N TYR A 422 0.71 19.70 -0.22
CA TYR A 422 0.77 20.01 1.22
C TYR A 422 1.30 21.42 1.48
N ASN A 423 2.33 21.87 0.75
CA ASN A 423 2.88 23.22 0.91
C ASN A 423 1.84 24.29 0.55
N ILE A 424 1.09 24.08 -0.54
CA ILE A 424 -0.05 24.94 -0.89
C ILE A 424 -1.07 24.98 0.26
N ALA A 425 -1.47 23.82 0.80
CA ALA A 425 -2.40 23.76 1.92
C ALA A 425 -1.88 24.50 3.16
N LYS A 426 -0.57 24.45 3.42
CA LYS A 426 0.08 25.16 4.53
C LYS A 426 0.09 26.67 4.32
N GLU A 427 0.50 27.14 3.14
CA GLU A 427 0.57 28.55 2.75
C GLU A 427 -0.81 29.21 2.76
N GLU A 428 -1.82 28.49 2.29
CA GLU A 428 -3.23 28.89 2.33
C GLU A 428 -3.87 28.74 3.73
N GLY A 429 -3.11 28.28 4.73
CA GLY A 429 -3.60 28.13 6.10
C GLY A 429 -4.69 27.06 6.28
N LEU A 430 -4.83 26.14 5.32
CA LEU A 430 -5.86 25.10 5.22
C LEU A 430 -5.59 23.87 6.09
N LEU A 431 -4.38 23.69 6.61
CA LEU A 431 -4.05 22.54 7.44
C LEU A 431 -4.80 22.58 8.78
N LEU A 432 -5.36 21.44 9.18
CA LEU A 432 -5.94 21.26 10.51
C LEU A 432 -4.83 21.17 11.56
N SER A 433 -4.97 21.89 12.67
CA SER A 433 -3.97 21.95 13.75
C SER A 433 -4.14 20.89 14.83
N GLY A 434 -5.25 20.13 14.85
CA GLY A 434 -5.64 19.35 16.04
C GLY A 434 -6.38 18.04 15.82
N LYS A 435 -6.46 17.47 14.61
CA LYS A 435 -7.08 16.15 14.42
C LYS A 435 -6.02 15.05 14.38
N LYS A 436 -5.97 14.23 15.44
CA LYS A 436 -5.26 12.92 15.46
C LYS A 436 -5.85 11.92 14.45
N ASN A 437 -7.02 12.22 13.91
CA ASN A 437 -7.76 11.40 12.95
C ASN A 437 -7.83 12.12 11.61
N LEU A 438 -6.76 12.03 10.81
CA LEU A 438 -6.91 12.22 9.37
C LEU A 438 -7.70 11.02 8.86
N HIS A 439 -8.88 11.27 8.30
CA HIS A 439 -9.75 10.19 7.86
C HIS A 439 -9.26 9.67 6.51
N TYR A 440 -8.49 8.56 6.55
CA TYR A 440 -7.97 7.87 5.36
C TYR A 440 -9.08 7.11 4.62
N LEU A 441 -10.03 6.56 5.37
CA LEU A 441 -11.22 5.87 4.88
C LEU A 441 -12.43 6.66 5.39
N SER A 442 -13.08 7.43 4.52
CA SER A 442 -14.23 8.22 4.93
C SER A 442 -15.49 7.35 5.06
N ALA A 443 -16.15 7.50 6.21
CA ALA A 443 -17.62 7.57 6.31
C ALA A 443 -18.46 6.32 6.10
N ALA A 444 -17.90 5.12 6.00
CA ALA A 444 -18.72 3.94 5.72
C ALA A 444 -19.53 3.45 6.95
N ASN A 445 -19.12 3.74 8.19
CA ASN A 445 -19.89 3.38 9.39
C ASN A 445 -20.99 4.40 9.78
N ASP A 446 -20.70 5.71 9.75
CA ASP A 446 -21.63 6.76 10.22
C ASP A 446 -22.32 7.53 9.07
N ARG A 447 -22.03 7.17 7.80
CA ARG A 447 -22.48 7.89 6.59
C ARG A 447 -22.22 9.40 6.66
N GLN A 448 -21.11 9.79 7.30
CA GLN A 448 -20.69 11.17 7.47
C GLN A 448 -19.25 11.36 6.99
N PHE A 449 -19.08 12.15 5.93
CA PHE A 449 -17.79 12.51 5.37
C PHE A 449 -17.31 13.83 5.97
N THR A 450 -16.08 13.83 6.48
CA THR A 450 -15.46 15.01 7.09
C THR A 450 -14.30 15.50 6.24
N LEU A 451 -14.22 16.82 6.04
CA LEU A 451 -13.11 17.44 5.33
C LEU A 451 -11.83 17.35 6.18
N ASN A 452 -10.73 16.88 5.58
CA ASN A 452 -9.41 16.79 6.23
C ASN A 452 -8.61 18.11 6.18
N MET A 453 -9.29 19.23 5.94
CA MET A 453 -8.74 20.58 5.85
C MET A 453 -9.70 21.58 6.50
N LYS A 454 -9.24 22.80 6.77
CA LYS A 454 -10.11 23.90 7.17
C LYS A 454 -11.08 24.24 6.04
N GLU A 455 -12.33 24.44 6.42
CA GLU A 455 -13.40 24.86 5.52
C GLU A 455 -13.12 26.25 4.90
N ARG A 456 -13.48 26.40 3.63
CA ARG A 456 -13.52 27.68 2.92
C ARG A 456 -14.90 27.84 2.28
N PRO A 457 -15.84 28.52 2.94
CA PRO A 457 -17.24 28.57 2.50
C PRO A 457 -17.45 29.09 1.07
N GLU A 458 -16.53 29.90 0.56
CA GLU A 458 -16.55 30.42 -0.81
C GLU A 458 -16.13 29.40 -1.87
N LEU A 459 -15.50 28.28 -1.48
CA LEU A 459 -15.05 27.21 -2.38
C LEU A 459 -15.83 25.91 -2.13
N LEU A 460 -15.84 25.46 -0.87
CA LEU A 460 -16.35 24.17 -0.46
C LEU A 460 -16.67 24.21 1.04
N THR A 461 -17.96 24.13 1.36
CA THR A 461 -18.41 23.96 2.76
C THR A 461 -18.30 22.49 3.19
N GLU A 462 -18.22 22.22 4.50
CA GLU A 462 -18.28 20.84 5.03
C GLU A 462 -19.60 20.16 4.64
N LYS A 463 -20.69 20.95 4.59
CA LYS A 463 -22.00 20.49 4.15
C LYS A 463 -21.98 20.06 2.69
N ASP A 464 -21.49 20.92 1.78
CA ASP A 464 -21.38 20.60 0.35
C ASP A 464 -20.46 19.39 0.13
N TYR A 465 -19.33 19.34 0.84
CA TYR A 465 -18.41 18.21 0.77
C TYR A 465 -19.10 16.89 1.14
N ASN A 466 -19.82 16.87 2.26
CA ASN A 466 -20.55 15.69 2.70
C ASN A 466 -21.67 15.30 1.73
N GLU A 467 -22.46 16.27 1.25
CA GLU A 467 -23.52 16.01 0.27
C GLU A 467 -22.97 15.38 -1.03
N ILE A 468 -21.90 15.94 -1.59
CA ILE A 468 -21.29 15.42 -2.82
C ILE A 468 -20.64 14.06 -2.58
N CYS A 469 -19.96 13.85 -1.44
CA CYS A 469 -19.41 12.54 -1.11
C CYS A 469 -20.51 11.49 -0.96
N MET A 470 -21.68 11.86 -0.44
CA MET A 470 -22.85 10.97 -0.38
C MET A 470 -23.41 10.66 -1.77
N GLU A 471 -23.42 11.62 -2.71
CA GLU A 471 -23.76 11.37 -4.12
C GLU A 471 -22.76 10.40 -4.77
N MET A 472 -21.46 10.60 -4.52
CA MET A 472 -20.39 9.73 -4.99
C MET A 472 -20.50 8.33 -4.40
N LEU A 473 -20.81 8.19 -3.10
CA LEU A 473 -21.05 6.91 -2.44
C LEU A 473 -22.26 6.20 -3.05
N ALA A 474 -23.37 6.91 -3.28
CA ALA A 474 -24.54 6.34 -3.94
C ALA A 474 -24.26 5.94 -5.41
N PHE A 475 -23.33 6.62 -6.09
CA PHE A 475 -22.84 6.17 -7.39
C PHE A 475 -21.96 4.92 -7.26
N GLN A 476 -21.04 4.89 -6.30
CA GLN A 476 -20.20 3.75 -5.97
C GLN A 476 -21.04 2.49 -5.70
N GLU A 477 -22.02 2.57 -4.81
CA GLU A 477 -22.91 1.45 -4.43
C GLU A 477 -23.72 0.92 -5.62
N ARG A 478 -24.17 1.80 -6.54
CA ARG A 478 -24.92 1.40 -7.73
C ARG A 478 -24.06 0.84 -8.86
N ASN A 479 -22.81 1.29 -8.94
CA ASN A 479 -21.95 1.10 -10.10
C ASN A 479 -20.85 0.06 -9.87
N ASN A 480 -20.46 -0.19 -8.62
CA ASN A 480 -19.58 -1.28 -8.25
C ASN A 480 -20.35 -2.60 -8.37
N ARG A 481 -20.44 -3.07 -9.61
CA ARG A 481 -21.27 -4.22 -10.04
C ARG A 481 -20.55 -5.56 -9.90
N LEU A 482 -19.27 -5.53 -9.55
CA LEU A 482 -18.46 -6.70 -9.27
C LEU A 482 -18.31 -6.84 -7.76
N THR A 483 -19.42 -7.14 -7.09
CA THR A 483 -19.42 -7.81 -5.79
C THR A 483 -20.09 -9.15 -6.03
N TYR A 484 -19.33 -10.24 -5.93
CA TYR A 484 -19.95 -11.57 -5.95
C TYR A 484 -20.76 -11.70 -4.67
N ALA A 485 -22.03 -12.04 -4.81
CA ALA A 485 -22.96 -12.13 -3.70
C ALA A 485 -22.54 -13.27 -2.75
N GLU A 486 -22.72 -13.04 -1.44
CA GLU A 486 -22.92 -14.16 -0.52
C GLU A 486 -24.17 -14.92 -0.99
N ASP A 487 -24.09 -16.26 -0.98
CA ASP A 487 -25.15 -17.18 -1.41
C ASP A 487 -26.44 -17.13 -0.56
N ASN A 488 -26.77 -16.00 0.08
CA ASN A 488 -27.96 -15.82 0.91
C ASN A 488 -28.52 -14.38 0.84
N ALA A 489 -29.18 -14.02 -0.26
CA ALA A 489 -30.22 -13.00 -0.24
C ALA A 489 -31.21 -13.21 -1.40
N GLU A 490 -32.48 -13.47 -1.04
CA GLU A 490 -33.61 -13.56 -1.97
C GLU A 490 -33.87 -12.21 -2.64
N THR A 491 -33.19 -11.92 -3.75
CA THR A 491 -33.71 -11.13 -4.89
C THR A 491 -32.73 -11.24 -6.06
N LYS A 492 -32.98 -12.18 -6.97
CA LYS A 492 -32.18 -12.40 -8.18
C LYS A 492 -32.32 -11.20 -9.14
N ALA A 493 -31.31 -10.36 -9.22
CA ALA A 493 -30.91 -9.76 -10.49
C ALA A 493 -29.80 -10.66 -11.07
N THR A 494 -30.17 -11.54 -12.00
CA THR A 494 -29.18 -12.31 -12.77
C THR A 494 -28.46 -11.35 -13.72
N VAL A 495 -27.19 -11.05 -13.42
CA VAL A 495 -26.28 -10.43 -14.38
C VAL A 495 -25.42 -11.54 -14.96
N GLU A 496 -25.54 -11.77 -16.27
CA GLU A 496 -24.61 -12.62 -17.02
C GLU A 496 -23.21 -12.00 -16.95
N ASP A 497 -22.27 -12.70 -16.30
CA ASP A 497 -20.84 -12.48 -16.52
C ASP A 497 -20.52 -12.90 -17.95
N LYS A 498 -20.30 -11.92 -18.84
CA LYS A 498 -19.88 -12.15 -20.23
C LYS A 498 -18.37 -12.11 -20.41
N SER A 499 -17.59 -12.05 -19.32
CA SER A 499 -16.14 -11.87 -19.40
C SER A 499 -15.35 -13.19 -19.47
N PHE A 500 -16.01 -14.35 -19.39
CA PHE A 500 -15.34 -15.65 -19.46
C PHE A 500 -16.18 -16.67 -20.24
N SER A 501 -15.69 -17.11 -21.41
CA SER A 501 -16.02 -18.44 -21.95
C SER A 501 -14.71 -19.22 -21.98
N LEU A 502 -14.47 -19.99 -20.93
CA LEU A 502 -13.50 -21.06 -21.00
C LEU A 502 -14.06 -22.08 -21.97
N VAL A 503 -13.31 -22.35 -23.04
CA VAL A 503 -13.50 -23.59 -23.79
C VAL A 503 -12.97 -24.67 -22.84
N ASP A 504 -13.88 -25.25 -22.04
CA ASP A 504 -13.56 -26.45 -21.29
C ASP A 504 -13.87 -27.68 -22.14
N ASP A 505 -12.94 -28.62 -22.05
CA ASP A 505 -12.97 -29.93 -22.66
C ASP A 505 -14.28 -30.65 -22.33
N ALA A 506 -14.94 -31.12 -23.39
CA ALA A 506 -16.22 -31.79 -23.31
C ALA A 506 -16.10 -33.19 -22.65
N GLU A 507 -17.22 -33.57 -22.02
CA GLU A 507 -17.67 -34.94 -21.75
C GLU A 507 -17.19 -35.64 -20.47
N ILE A 508 -18.16 -36.35 -19.87
CA ILE A 508 -18.16 -37.16 -18.62
C ILE A 508 -18.49 -36.32 -17.37
N ALA A 509 -19.70 -36.30 -16.80
CA ALA A 509 -20.74 -37.32 -16.76
C ALA A 509 -22.14 -36.72 -16.51
N GLU A 510 -23.12 -37.21 -17.27
CA GLU A 510 -24.53 -37.21 -16.91
C GLU A 510 -24.74 -37.96 -15.59
N ALA A 511 -25.61 -37.44 -14.70
CA ALA A 511 -26.79 -38.15 -14.20
C ALA A 511 -27.53 -37.42 -13.04
N ILE A 512 -28.78 -37.01 -13.33
CA ILE A 512 -30.00 -37.20 -12.48
C ILE A 512 -30.19 -36.23 -11.29
N GLN A 513 -31.07 -35.20 -11.37
CA GLN A 513 -32.53 -35.17 -10.99
C GLN A 513 -32.77 -35.37 -9.46
N THR A 514 -33.62 -34.67 -8.69
CA THR A 514 -34.89 -33.91 -8.89
C THR A 514 -35.38 -33.28 -7.54
N THR A 515 -36.14 -32.16 -7.62
CA THR A 515 -37.32 -31.70 -6.81
C THR A 515 -37.28 -31.29 -5.30
N ASN A 516 -37.39 -29.98 -5.02
CA ASN A 516 -38.49 -29.16 -4.40
C ASN A 516 -39.33 -29.63 -3.15
N PRO A 517 -40.07 -28.74 -2.42
CA PRO A 517 -39.67 -27.84 -1.30
C PRO A 517 -40.54 -28.00 -0.01
N GLN A 518 -40.18 -27.36 1.12
CA GLN A 518 -41.16 -26.98 2.16
C GLN A 518 -40.66 -25.86 3.11
N ILE A 519 -41.58 -24.95 3.41
CA ILE A 519 -41.47 -23.76 4.26
C ILE A 519 -41.92 -24.12 5.68
N ASP A 520 -41.26 -23.60 6.71
CA ASP A 520 -41.94 -23.24 7.96
C ASP A 520 -41.26 -22.07 8.68
N LYS A 521 -42.11 -21.29 9.35
CA LYS A 521 -41.86 -19.97 9.97
C LYS A 521 -41.59 -20.07 11.48
N GLU A 522 -41.02 -18.97 11.99
CA GLU A 522 -40.95 -18.51 13.40
C GLU A 522 -39.80 -19.03 14.29
N SER A 523 -38.85 -18.13 14.64
CA SER A 523 -38.75 -17.60 16.00
C SER A 523 -37.72 -16.46 16.13
N SER A 524 -38.18 -15.43 16.82
CA SER A 524 -37.56 -14.25 17.43
C SER A 524 -36.06 -14.20 17.80
N LEU A 525 -35.50 -12.99 17.63
CA LEU A 525 -34.66 -12.22 18.57
C LEU A 525 -33.57 -12.97 19.35
N LEU A 526 -32.31 -12.77 18.93
CA LEU A 526 -31.16 -12.32 19.74
C LEU A 526 -29.84 -12.69 19.03
N SER A 527 -29.26 -11.73 18.31
CA SER A 527 -27.80 -11.68 18.09
C SER A 527 -27.39 -10.23 17.78
N GLY A 528 -27.45 -9.42 18.84
CA GLY A 528 -26.73 -8.16 18.90
C GLY A 528 -25.21 -8.41 18.98
N VAL A 529 -24.45 -7.45 18.47
CA VAL A 529 -22.98 -7.36 18.53
C VAL A 529 -22.25 -8.25 17.51
N LYS A 530 -22.34 -7.91 16.22
CA LYS A 530 -21.33 -8.33 15.22
C LYS A 530 -21.03 -7.35 14.08
N ASN A 531 -21.46 -6.09 14.17
CA ASN A 531 -21.18 -5.07 13.15
C ASN A 531 -20.69 -3.76 13.76
N PHE A 532 -19.48 -3.77 14.36
CA PHE A 532 -18.88 -2.54 14.90
C PHE A 532 -17.50 -2.18 14.34
N PHE A 533 -16.91 -3.00 13.46
CA PHE A 533 -15.55 -2.76 12.94
C PHE A 533 -15.36 -3.27 11.51
N ARG A 534 -16.32 -2.99 10.64
CA ARG A 534 -16.15 -3.13 9.19
C ARG A 534 -16.43 -1.79 8.55
N SER A 535 -15.37 -1.00 8.35
CA SER A 535 -15.20 0.06 7.33
C SER A 535 -14.60 1.37 7.84
#